data_AF-A0A8T6QQM0-F1
#
_entry.id   AF-A0A8T6QQM0-F1
#
_cell.length_a   1.000
_cell.length_b   1.000
_cell.length_c   1.000
_cell.angle_alpha   90.00
_cell.angle_beta   90.00
_cell.angle_gamma   90.00
#
_symmetry.space_group_name_H-M   'P 1'
#
loop_
_entity.id
_entity.type
_entity.pdbx_description
1 polymer ?
#
loop_
_entity_poly.entity_id
_entity_poly.type
_entity_poly.pdbx_seq_one_letter_code
_entity_poly.pdbx_strand_id
1 'polypeptide(L)'
;MFTTCQKPSQLLDQIRVDCGRGWTRLKFTKDLQLRQQALTDKRSQAPLNQAELAELDAIHELKAICNFFNQQMVYQQHSSVRC
;
A
#
# COMPACT_ATOMS: atom_id res chain seq x y z
N MET A 1 -6.10 4.34 -17.93
CA MET A 1 -6.30 5.76 -17.58
C MET A 1 -6.32 5.83 -16.07
N PHE A 2 -5.25 6.28 -15.42
CA PHE A 2 -5.23 6.45 -13.97
C PHE A 2 -6.00 7.74 -13.65
N THR A 3 -7.26 7.60 -13.26
CA THR A 3 -8.03 8.69 -12.68
C THR A 3 -7.26 9.22 -11.48
N THR A 4 -7.01 10.53 -11.45
CA THR A 4 -6.30 11.24 -10.36
C THR A 4 -6.89 10.84 -9.01
N CYS A 5 -6.22 9.90 -8.35
CA CYS A 5 -6.72 9.29 -7.14
C CYS A 5 -6.43 10.23 -5.98
N GLN A 6 -7.47 10.83 -5.40
CA GLN A 6 -7.32 11.80 -4.32
C GLN A 6 -7.59 11.23 -2.93
N LYS A 7 -8.18 10.02 -2.87
CA LYS A 7 -8.53 9.38 -1.60
C LYS A 7 -7.95 7.98 -1.53
N PRO A 8 -7.35 7.57 -0.39
CA PRO A 8 -6.83 6.20 -0.22
C PRO A 8 -7.89 5.12 -0.49
N SER A 9 -9.17 5.40 -0.21
CA SER A 9 -10.27 4.48 -0.41
C SER A 9 -10.52 4.11 -1.88
N GLN A 10 -10.11 4.95 -2.83
CA GLN A 10 -10.22 4.66 -4.27
C GLN A 10 -9.17 3.64 -4.74
N LEU A 11 -8.18 3.31 -3.91
CA LEU A 11 -7.11 2.35 -4.21
C LEU A 11 -7.32 1.01 -3.49
N LEU A 12 -8.46 0.80 -2.84
CA LEU A 12 -8.72 -0.45 -2.11
C LEU A 12 -8.73 -1.68 -3.01
N ASP A 13 -9.17 -1.54 -4.27
CA ASP A 13 -9.14 -2.58 -5.30
C ASP A 13 -7.72 -3.00 -5.70
N GLN A 14 -6.74 -2.13 -5.42
CA GLN A 14 -5.32 -2.36 -5.61
C GLN A 14 -4.63 -3.02 -4.41
N ILE A 15 -5.37 -3.37 -3.35
CA ILE A 15 -4.86 -4.20 -2.27
C ILE A 15 -5.19 -5.67 -2.57
N ARG A 16 -4.20 -6.53 -2.38
CA ARG A 16 -4.31 -7.99 -2.46
C ARG A 16 -3.97 -8.61 -1.12
N VAL A 17 -4.71 -9.65 -0.77
CA VAL A 17 -4.34 -10.54 0.33
C VAL A 17 -3.40 -11.61 -0.22
N ASP A 18 -2.26 -11.78 0.43
CA ASP A 18 -1.30 -12.83 0.16
C ASP A 18 -1.32 -13.83 1.31
N CYS A 19 -1.79 -15.04 1.03
CA CYS A 19 -1.86 -16.14 1.99
C CYS A 19 -0.74 -17.14 1.67
N GLY A 20 0.34 -17.11 2.45
CA GLY A 20 1.38 -18.13 2.44
C GLY A 20 1.13 -19.22 3.48
N ARG A 21 1.97 -20.27 3.50
CA ARG A 21 1.89 -21.29 4.56
C ARG A 21 2.16 -20.63 5.92
N GLY A 22 1.11 -20.48 6.71
CA GLY A 22 1.17 -19.93 8.06
C GLY A 22 1.30 -18.42 8.15
N TRP A 23 1.13 -17.65 7.06
CA TRP A 23 1.13 -16.18 7.09
C TRP A 23 0.12 -15.55 6.13
N THR A 24 -0.50 -14.46 6.57
CA THR A 24 -1.38 -13.64 5.73
C THR A 24 -0.92 -12.20 5.77
N ARG A 25 -0.73 -11.58 4.60
CA ARG A 25 -0.30 -10.19 4.48
C ARG A 25 -1.11 -9.44 3.42
N LEU A 26 -1.43 -8.19 3.71
CA LEU A 26 -1.89 -7.22 2.73
C LEU A 26 -0.70 -6.68 1.93
N LYS A 27 -0.78 -6.75 0.60
CA LYS A 27 0.19 -6.20 -0.34
C LYS A 27 -0.51 -5.39 -1.43
N PHE A 28 0.21 -4.44 -2.00
CA PHE A 28 -0.25 -3.74 -3.20
C PHE A 28 -0.16 -4.63 -4.44
N THR A 29 -1.02 -4.37 -5.43
CA THR A 29 -0.86 -4.90 -6.79
C THR A 29 0.46 -4.43 -7.38
N LYS A 30 0.96 -5.17 -8.38
CA LYS A 30 2.16 -4.75 -9.12
C LYS A 30 1.99 -3.38 -9.76
N ASP A 31 0.80 -3.09 -10.28
CA ASP A 31 0.49 -1.80 -10.91
C ASP A 31 0.60 -0.65 -9.91
N LEU A 32 0.04 -0.80 -8.70
CA LEU A 32 0.14 0.22 -7.66
C LEU A 32 1.56 0.38 -7.12
N GLN A 33 2.34 -0.71 -7.03
CA GLN A 33 3.75 -0.67 -6.67
C GLN A 33 4.57 0.10 -7.71
N LEU A 34 4.38 -0.20 -9.00
CA LEU A 34 5.04 0.51 -10.09
C LEU A 34 4.62 1.98 -10.13
N ARG A 35 3.35 2.28 -9.86
CA ARG A 35 2.87 3.67 -9.79
C ARG A 35 3.49 4.44 -8.63
N GLN A 36 3.57 3.82 -7.44
CA GLN A 36 4.27 4.39 -6.29
C GLN A 36 5.73 4.70 -6.63
N GLN A 37 6.42 3.75 -7.26
CA GLN A 37 7.82 3.90 -7.65
C GLN A 37 7.99 5.05 -8.64
N ALA A 38 7.18 5.07 -9.72
CA ALA A 38 7.23 6.13 -10.73
C ALA A 38 7.00 7.53 -10.16
N LEU A 39 6.05 7.68 -9.22
CA LEU A 39 5.80 8.95 -8.53
C LEU A 39 6.96 9.36 -7.62
N THR A 40 7.58 8.39 -6.94
CA THR A 40 8.75 8.62 -6.07
C THR A 40 9.96 9.04 -6.89
N ASP A 41 10.23 8.34 -7.98
CA ASP A 41 11.32 8.64 -8.91
C ASP A 41 11.12 10.01 -9.54
N LYS A 42 9.90 10.31 -10.00
CA LYS A 42 9.56 11.62 -10.57
C LYS A 42 9.78 12.73 -9.54
N ARG A 43 9.33 12.55 -8.30
CA ARG A 43 9.53 13.52 -7.21
C ARG A 43 11.01 13.79 -6.93
N SER A 44 11.87 12.79 -7.11
CA SER A 44 13.32 12.96 -6.91
C SER A 44 13.99 13.81 -8.00
N GLN A 45 13.38 13.90 -9.19
CA GLN A 45 13.93 14.58 -10.36
C GLN A 45 13.26 15.94 -10.61
N ALA A 46 11.99 16.08 -10.23
CA ALA A 46 11.18 17.27 -10.46
C ALA A 46 10.04 17.38 -9.43
N PRO A 47 9.53 18.59 -9.16
CA PRO A 47 8.33 18.75 -8.35
C PRO A 47 7.13 18.05 -9.02
N LEU A 48 6.38 17.28 -8.22
CA LEU A 48 5.12 16.70 -8.64
C LEU A 48 4.06 17.79 -8.79
N ASN A 49 3.14 17.61 -9.75
CA ASN A 49 1.95 18.46 -9.76
C ASN A 49 1.01 18.08 -8.60
N GLN A 50 0.02 18.94 -8.31
CA GLN A 50 -0.89 18.74 -7.18
C GLN A 50 -1.64 17.40 -7.22
N ALA A 51 -2.02 16.92 -8.39
CA ALA A 51 -2.74 15.66 -8.54
C ALA A 51 -1.82 14.45 -8.27
N GLU A 52 -0.58 14.50 -8.75
CA GLU A 52 0.43 13.48 -8.52
C GLU A 52 0.87 13.43 -7.06
N LEU A 53 0.95 14.59 -6.40
CA LEU A 53 1.23 14.67 -4.96
C LEU A 53 0.10 14.03 -4.16
N ALA A 54 -1.15 14.41 -4.43
CA ALA A 54 -2.32 13.84 -3.76
C ALA A 54 -2.42 12.31 -3.96
N GLU A 55 -2.08 11.81 -5.15
CA GLU A 55 -2.02 10.38 -5.43
C GLU A 55 -0.91 9.69 -4.63
N LEU A 56 0.29 10.28 -4.58
CA LEU A 56 1.40 9.73 -3.81
C LEU A 56 1.09 9.70 -2.30
N ASP A 57 0.43 10.73 -1.77
CA ASP A 57 0.00 10.81 -0.38
C ASP A 57 -1.06 9.75 -0.07
N ALA A 58 -2.07 9.58 -0.95
CA ALA A 58 -3.08 8.54 -0.80
C ALA A 58 -2.46 7.12 -0.80
N ILE A 59 -1.45 6.88 -1.64
CA ILE A 59 -0.68 5.62 -1.65
C ILE A 59 0.08 5.43 -0.33
N HIS A 60 0.70 6.47 0.21
CA HIS A 60 1.45 6.40 1.46
C HIS A 60 0.56 6.12 2.68
N GLU A 61 -0.59 6.80 2.77
CA GLU A 61 -1.57 6.53 3.82
C GLU A 61 -2.05 5.08 3.77
N LEU A 62 -2.39 4.59 2.57
CA LEU A 62 -2.84 3.20 2.41
C LEU A 62 -1.74 2.20 2.78
N LYS A 63 -0.47 2.51 2.49
CA LYS A 63 0.68 1.69 2.85
C LYS A 63 0.86 1.63 4.36
N ALA A 64 0.69 2.75 5.05
CA ALA A 64 0.74 2.82 6.51
C ALA A 64 -0.36 1.96 7.14
N ILE A 65 -1.59 2.04 6.63
CA ILE A 65 -2.73 1.20 7.06
C ILE A 65 -2.42 -0.29 6.84
N CYS A 66 -1.96 -0.66 5.64
CA CYS A 66 -1.60 -2.06 5.35
C CYS A 66 -0.48 -2.56 6.27
N ASN A 67 0.55 -1.75 6.51
CA ASN A 67 1.64 -2.10 7.42
C ASN A 67 1.17 -2.29 8.86
N PHE A 68 0.27 -1.42 9.35
CA PHE A 68 -0.33 -1.57 10.67
C PHE A 68 -1.05 -2.92 10.80
N PHE A 69 -1.95 -3.26 9.87
CA PHE A 69 -2.64 -4.54 9.89
C PHE A 69 -1.68 -5.73 9.76
N ASN A 70 -0.72 -5.65 8.85
CA ASN A 70 0.29 -6.70 8.68
C ASN A 70 1.06 -6.97 9.97
N GLN A 71 1.45 -5.92 10.71
CA GLN A 71 2.11 -6.08 12.01
C GLN A 71 1.17 -6.78 13.00
N GLN A 72 -0.08 -6.34 13.12
CA GLN A 72 -1.06 -6.97 14.02
C GLN A 72 -1.33 -8.45 13.67
N MET A 73 -1.37 -8.80 12.39
CA MET A 73 -1.58 -10.17 11.94
C MET A 73 -0.37 -11.07 12.23
N VAL A 74 0.86 -10.56 12.07
CA VAL A 74 2.09 -11.28 12.45
C VAL A 74 2.11 -11.54 13.97
N TYR A 75 1.68 -10.58 14.79
CA TYR A 75 1.53 -10.78 16.23
C TYR A 75 0.53 -11.90 16.58
N GLN A 76 -0.61 -11.98 15.88
CA GLN A 76 -1.62 -13.03 16.11
C GLN A 76 -1.12 -14.45 15.78
N GLN A 77 -0.29 -14.58 14.74
CA GLN A 77 0.30 -15.88 14.36
C GLN A 77 1.35 -16.35 15.36
N HIS A 78 2.14 -15.43 15.91
CA HIS A 78 3.12 -15.75 16.95
C HIS A 78 2.49 -16.02 18.33
N SER A 79 1.30 -15.48 18.61
CA SER A 79 0.60 -15.67 19.90
C SER A 79 -0.29 -16.92 19.95
N SER A 80 -0.58 -17.56 18.81
CA SER A 80 -1.30 -18.86 18.76
C SER A 80 -0.42 -20.09 19.07
N VAL A 81 0.84 -19.91 19.47
CA VAL A 81 1.75 -20.99 19.95
C VAL A 81 1.80 -21.06 21.48
N ARG A 82 0.76 -20.61 22.17
CA ARG A 82 0.59 -20.82 23.62
C ARG A 82 -0.81 -21.36 23.91
N CYS A 83 -0.97 -22.67 23.77
CA CYS A 83 -1.89 -23.49 24.54
C CYS A 83 -1.09 -24.67 25.07
#